data_AF-A0A7J4QFV9-F1
#
_entry.id   AF-A0A7J4QFV9-F1
#
_cell.length_a   1.000
_cell.length_b   1.000
_cell.length_c   1.000
_cell.angle_alpha   90.00
_cell.angle_beta   90.00
_cell.angle_gamma   90.00
#
_symmetry.space_group_name_H-M   'P 1'
#
loop_
_entity.id
_entity.type
_entity.pdbx_description
1 polymer ?
#
loop_
_entity_poly.entity_id
_entity_poly.type
_entity_poly.pdbx_seq_one_letter_code
_entity_poly.pdbx_strand_id
1 'polypeptide(L)'
;MGRGRPIGSVIRNNIAEILFVMGKGYGYDIYKAYRVVFPPCTLRSIYYHLNKGVQTGEFAVESVKKEEGEYSWGSVVEKTYYKLGSAARVQGDSKVREHFERKGEGRGVRSIMEPNNL
;
A
#
# COMPACT_ATOMS: atom_id res chain seq x y z
N MET A 1 6.75 -1.25 -26.78
CA MET A 1 6.52 -2.10 -25.59
C MET A 1 7.85 -2.61 -25.08
N GLY A 2 8.47 -1.93 -24.10
CA GLY A 2 9.74 -2.35 -23.52
C GLY A 2 9.54 -3.58 -22.64
N ARG A 3 9.82 -4.79 -23.16
CA ARG A 3 9.81 -6.04 -22.41
C ARG A 3 11.11 -6.15 -21.60
N GLY A 4 11.10 -5.58 -20.40
CA GLY A 4 12.10 -5.84 -19.36
C GLY A 4 11.44 -6.53 -18.17
N ARG A 5 12.18 -7.38 -17.44
CA ARG A 5 11.73 -7.84 -16.12
C ARG A 5 11.42 -6.58 -15.30
N PRO A 6 10.23 -6.47 -14.66
CA PRO A 6 9.91 -5.29 -13.87
C PRO A 6 11.03 -5.06 -12.86
N ILE A 7 11.48 -3.81 -12.77
CA ILE A 7 12.51 -3.42 -11.80
C ILE A 7 11.91 -3.69 -10.42
N GLY A 8 12.60 -4.53 -9.63
CA GLY A 8 12.14 -4.92 -8.30
C GLY A 8 11.14 -6.08 -8.30
N SER A 9 10.28 -6.11 -7.28
CA SER A 9 9.29 -7.17 -7.08
C SER A 9 7.93 -6.68 -7.55
N VAL A 10 7.22 -7.48 -8.34
CA VAL A 10 5.85 -7.19 -8.78
C VAL A 10 4.94 -6.89 -7.59
N ILE A 11 5.05 -7.67 -6.51
CA ILE A 11 4.22 -7.48 -5.31
C ILE A 11 4.55 -6.15 -4.61
N ARG A 12 5.83 -5.75 -4.52
CA ARG A 12 6.19 -4.44 -3.95
C ARG A 12 5.72 -3.29 -4.82
N ASN A 13 5.87 -3.39 -6.14
CA ASN A 13 5.39 -2.36 -7.06
C ASN A 13 3.86 -2.19 -6.92
N ASN A 14 3.11 -3.30 -6.87
CA ASN A 14 1.67 -3.28 -6.64
C ASN A 14 1.29 -2.66 -5.27
N ILE A 15 2.03 -2.98 -4.20
CA ILE A 15 1.83 -2.36 -2.88
C ILE A 15 2.11 -0.85 -2.95
N ALA A 16 3.13 -0.42 -3.70
CA ALA A 16 3.43 0.99 -3.90
C ALA A 16 2.27 1.72 -4.61
N GLU A 17 1.67 1.12 -5.65
CA GLU A 17 0.48 1.68 -6.30
C GLU A 17 -0.68 1.84 -5.30
N ILE A 18 -0.94 0.84 -4.47
CA ILE A 18 -1.99 0.90 -3.43
C ILE A 18 -1.71 2.03 -2.44
N LEU A 19 -0.49 2.09 -1.91
CA LEU A 19 -0.10 3.11 -0.93
C LEU A 19 -0.07 4.52 -1.54
N PHE A 20 0.19 4.65 -2.84
CA PHE A 20 0.11 5.93 -3.54
C PHE A 20 -1.30 6.52 -3.51
N VAL A 21 -2.31 5.68 -3.79
CA VAL A 21 -3.72 6.11 -3.81
C VAL A 21 -4.29 6.22 -2.38
N MET A 22 -3.95 5.27 -1.51
CA MET A 22 -4.45 5.21 -0.13
C MET A 22 -3.76 6.21 0.81
N GLY A 23 -2.56 6.68 0.45
CA GLY A 23 -1.68 7.51 1.29
C GLY A 23 -0.97 6.72 2.39
N LYS A 24 -1.72 5.98 3.22
CA LYS A 24 -1.17 5.09 4.25
C LYS A 24 -2.10 3.93 4.58
N GLY A 25 -1.53 2.80 4.99
CA GLY A 25 -2.29 1.61 5.37
C GLY A 25 -1.51 0.64 6.25
N TYR A 26 -2.20 -0.16 7.05
CA TYR A 26 -1.61 -1.27 7.83
C TYR A 26 -1.70 -2.60 7.09
N GLY A 27 -0.82 -3.56 7.37
CA GLY A 27 -0.64 -4.76 6.51
C GLY A 27 -1.92 -5.49 6.04
N TYR A 28 -2.96 -5.55 6.87
CA TYR A 28 -4.24 -6.17 6.51
C TYR A 28 -5.10 -5.31 5.57
N ASP A 29 -5.08 -3.99 5.67
CA ASP A 29 -5.84 -3.13 4.74
C ASP A 29 -5.23 -3.16 3.33
N ILE A 30 -3.89 -3.12 3.23
CA ILE A 30 -3.13 -3.27 2.00
C ILE A 30 -3.45 -4.62 1.37
N TYR A 31 -3.45 -5.69 2.17
CA TYR A 31 -3.80 -7.03 1.70
C TYR A 31 -5.23 -7.11 1.14
N LYS A 32 -6.21 -6.48 1.79
CA LYS A 32 -7.60 -6.45 1.29
C LYS A 32 -7.69 -5.74 -0.05
N ALA A 33 -7.07 -4.57 -0.19
CA ALA A 33 -7.03 -3.85 -1.47
C ALA A 33 -6.31 -4.68 -2.54
N TYR A 34 -5.16 -5.25 -2.18
CA TYR A 34 -4.34 -6.06 -3.08
C TYR A 34 -5.13 -7.23 -3.68
N ARG A 35 -5.87 -7.98 -2.87
CA ARG A 35 -6.65 -9.13 -3.32
C ARG A 35 -7.78 -8.78 -4.29
N VAL A 36 -8.26 -7.54 -4.26
CA VAL A 36 -9.32 -7.09 -5.17
C VAL A 36 -8.74 -6.62 -6.50
N VAL A 37 -7.56 -5.99 -6.47
CA VAL A 37 -6.98 -5.33 -7.65
C VAL A 37 -6.02 -6.24 -8.42
N PHE A 38 -5.29 -7.11 -7.73
CA PHE A 38 -4.16 -7.88 -8.29
C PHE A 38 -4.35 -9.39 -8.09
N PRO A 39 -3.58 -10.23 -8.82
CA PRO A 39 -3.58 -11.68 -8.60
C PRO A 39 -3.33 -12.03 -7.12
N PRO A 40 -4.00 -13.05 -6.58
CA PRO A 40 -3.95 -13.32 -5.14
C PRO A 40 -2.54 -13.63 -4.65
N CYS A 41 -2.20 -13.11 -3.46
CA CYS A 41 -1.02 -13.51 -2.70
C CYS A 41 -1.42 -13.78 -1.24
N THR A 42 -0.50 -14.32 -0.44
CA THR A 42 -0.75 -14.56 0.99
C THR A 42 -0.50 -13.30 1.81
N LEU A 43 -1.21 -13.16 2.95
CA LEU A 43 -0.95 -12.07 3.90
C LEU A 43 0.52 -12.05 4.37
N ARG A 44 1.13 -13.22 4.56
CA ARG A 44 2.55 -13.37 4.88
C ARG A 44 3.45 -12.76 3.79
N SER A 45 3.11 -12.95 2.52
CA SER A 45 3.84 -12.35 1.41
C SER A 45 3.77 -10.82 1.46
N ILE A 46 2.58 -10.25 1.74
CA ILE A 46 2.43 -8.80 1.94
C ILE A 46 3.36 -8.31 3.06
N TYR A 47 3.35 -8.94 4.24
CA TYR A 47 4.24 -8.53 5.34
C TYR A 47 5.73 -8.67 5.00
N TYR A 48 6.12 -9.73 4.31
CA TYR A 48 7.50 -9.89 3.84
C TYR A 48 7.90 -8.74 2.91
N HIS A 49 7.03 -8.38 1.96
CA HIS A 49 7.28 -7.31 1.00
C HIS A 49 7.26 -5.91 1.62
N LEU A 50 6.39 -5.67 2.62
CA LEU A 50 6.40 -4.44 3.40
C LEU A 50 7.70 -4.28 4.18
N ASN A 51 8.12 -5.31 4.92
CA ASN A 51 9.39 -5.30 5.64
C ASN A 51 10.57 -5.09 4.69
N LYS A 52 10.59 -5.81 3.56
CA LYS A 52 11.66 -5.66 2.58
C LYS A 52 11.67 -4.27 1.93
N GLY A 53 10.50 -3.71 1.64
CA GLY A 53 10.39 -2.36 1.08
C GLY A 53 10.79 -1.27 2.07
N VAL A 54 10.57 -1.46 3.38
CA VAL A 54 11.13 -0.56 4.41
C VAL A 54 12.66 -0.62 4.41
N GLN A 55 13.25 -1.81 4.33
CA GLN A 55 14.71 -1.97 4.27
C GLN A 55 15.34 -1.33 3.02
N THR A 56 14.62 -1.31 1.89
CA THR A 56 15.10 -0.71 0.63
C THR A 56 14.68 0.75 0.47
N GLY A 57 13.96 1.32 1.44
CA GLY A 57 13.45 2.70 1.38
C GLY A 57 12.28 2.92 0.41
N GLU A 58 11.74 1.85 -0.19
CA GLU A 58 10.52 1.89 -1.01
C GLU A 58 9.31 2.25 -0.14
N PHE A 59 9.31 1.85 1.14
CA PHE A 59 8.26 2.15 2.12
C PHE A 59 8.85 2.77 3.38
N ALA A 60 7.99 3.42 4.17
CA ALA A 60 8.33 3.92 5.50
C ALA A 60 7.24 3.55 6.50
N VAL A 61 7.63 3.31 7.75
CA VAL A 61 6.69 3.19 8.87
C VAL A 61 6.27 4.59 9.27
N GLU A 62 4.98 4.87 9.15
CA GLU A 62 4.39 6.16 9.55
C GLU A 62 4.07 6.19 11.04
N SER A 63 3.46 5.12 11.55
CA SER A 63 3.10 5.02 12.97
C SER A 63 2.84 3.57 13.36
N VAL A 64 2.93 3.30 14.65
CA VAL A 64 2.52 2.03 15.26
C VAL A 64 1.42 2.37 16.27
N LYS A 65 0.23 1.79 16.09
CA LYS A 65 -0.91 2.02 16.97
C LYS A 65 -1.31 0.73 17.65
N LYS A 66 -1.49 0.79 18.96
CA LYS A 66 -2.11 -0.27 19.75
C LYS A 66 -3.61 0.01 19.78
N GLU A 67 -4.40 -0.92 19.30
CA GLU A 67 -5.85 -0.89 19.40
C GLU A 67 -6.28 -1.94 20.41
N GLU A 68 -6.99 -1.49 21.44
CA GLU A 68 -7.62 -2.37 22.40
C GLU A 68 -8.92 -2.91 21.81
N GLY A 69 -9.16 -4.21 21.97
CA GLY A 69 -10.37 -4.85 21.46
C GLY A 69 -10.57 -6.24 22.03
N GLU A 70 -11.80 -6.74 21.97
CA GLU A 70 -12.13 -8.11 22.36
C GLU A 70 -11.76 -9.08 21.24
N TYR A 71 -10.49 -9.45 21.18
CA TYR A 71 -10.03 -10.51 20.28
C TYR A 71 -9.90 -11.82 21.06
N SER A 72 -10.19 -12.94 20.41
CA SER A 72 -10.10 -14.29 20.98
C SER A 72 -8.69 -14.70 21.43
N TRP A 73 -7.67 -13.86 21.21
CA TRP A 73 -6.26 -14.15 21.49
C TRP A 73 -5.53 -13.02 22.24
N GLY A 74 -6.27 -12.03 22.78
CA GLY A 74 -5.70 -10.94 23.57
C GLY A 74 -6.48 -9.64 23.45
N SER A 75 -6.27 -8.74 24.41
CA SER A 75 -6.99 -7.46 24.50
C SER A 75 -6.40 -6.33 23.65
N VAL A 76 -5.22 -6.54 23.04
CA VAL A 76 -4.47 -5.48 22.33
C VAL A 76 -3.90 -6.02 21.02
N VAL A 77 -4.15 -5.31 19.93
CA VAL A 77 -3.54 -5.56 18.61
C VAL A 77 -2.69 -4.37 18.20
N GLU A 78 -1.46 -4.65 17.78
CA GLU A 78 -0.57 -3.65 17.22
C GLU A 78 -0.71 -3.57 15.70
N LYS A 79 -0.98 -2.37 15.19
CA LYS A 79 -1.03 -2.06 13.76
C LYS A 79 0.10 -1.12 13.39
N THR A 80 1.03 -1.63 12.60
CA THR A 80 2.03 -0.82 11.91
C THR A 80 1.41 -0.23 10.64
N TYR A 81 1.35 1.10 10.55
CA TYR A 81 0.91 1.83 9.37
C TYR A 81 2.12 2.18 8.51
N TYR A 82 2.02 1.87 7.22
CA TYR A 82 3.04 2.09 6.20
C TYR A 82 2.60 3.20 5.24
N LYS A 83 3.59 3.91 4.69
CA LYS A 83 3.43 4.88 3.61
C LYS A 83 4.54 4.68 2.57
N LEU A 84 4.46 5.42 1.46
CA LEU A 84 5.56 5.48 0.49
C LEU A 84 6.82 6.06 1.13
N GLY A 85 7.95 5.40 0.88
CA GLY A 85 9.27 5.89 1.24
C GLY A 85 9.87 6.77 0.13
N SER A 86 11.03 7.36 0.41
CA SER A 86 11.71 8.27 -0.53
C SER A 86 12.21 7.59 -1.81
N ALA A 87 12.46 6.27 -1.77
CA ALA A 87 12.88 5.50 -2.95
C ALA A 87 11.72 4.83 -3.68
N ALA A 88 10.46 5.11 -3.28
CA ALA A 88 9.29 4.55 -3.93
C ALA A 88 9.22 4.96 -5.41
N ARG A 89 8.86 4.00 -6.26
CA ARG A 89 8.54 4.25 -7.68
C ARG A 89 7.11 3.82 -7.95
N VAL A 90 6.31 4.75 -8.41
CA VAL A 90 4.90 4.56 -8.72
C VAL A 90 4.70 4.84 -10.21
N GLN A 91 3.98 3.97 -10.88
CA GLN A 91 3.64 4.04 -12.30
C GLN A 91 2.25 4.61 -12.53
N GLY A 92 1.36 4.54 -11.53
CA GLY A 92 0.01 5.08 -11.59
C GLY A 92 -0.94 4.11 -12.28
N ASP A 93 -1.09 2.91 -11.74
CA ASP A 93 -1.99 1.87 -12.26
C ASP A 93 -3.46 2.30 -12.15
N SER A 94 -4.17 2.31 -13.29
CA SER A 94 -5.58 2.74 -13.34
C SER A 94 -6.50 1.84 -12.54
N LYS A 95 -6.22 0.53 -12.44
CA LYS A 95 -7.06 -0.44 -11.71
C LYS A 95 -7.11 -0.12 -10.22
N VAL A 96 -5.99 0.38 -9.67
CA VAL A 96 -5.93 0.80 -8.28
C VAL A 96 -6.79 2.05 -8.09
N ARG A 97 -6.67 3.05 -8.97
CA ARG A 97 -7.51 4.27 -8.90
C ARG A 97 -8.99 3.92 -8.98
N GLU A 98 -9.41 3.16 -9.99
CA GLU A 98 -10.79 2.72 -10.20
C GLU A 98 -11.36 1.98 -8.97
N HIS A 99 -10.55 1.15 -8.30
CA HIS A 99 -10.97 0.45 -7.09
C HIS A 99 -11.33 1.41 -5.95
N PHE A 100 -10.52 2.44 -5.73
CA PHE A 100 -10.73 3.41 -4.66
C PHE A 100 -11.78 4.48 -5.02
N GLU A 101 -11.92 4.84 -6.30
CA GLU A 101 -12.97 5.74 -6.80
C GLU A 101 -14.36 5.12 -6.67
N ARG A 102 -14.54 3.86 -7.08
CA ARG A 102 -15.82 3.13 -6.96
C ARG A 102 -16.29 3.01 -5.51
N LYS A 103 -15.36 3.00 -4.56
CA LYS A 103 -15.67 2.86 -3.14
C LYS A 103 -16.13 4.15 -2.46
N GLY A 104 -15.98 5.32 -3.09
CA GLY A 104 -16.37 6.60 -2.48
C GLY A 104 -15.81 6.80 -1.06
N GLU A 105 -14.68 6.19 -0.74
CA GLU A 105 -14.20 6.09 0.64
C GLU A 105 -13.39 7.34 0.95
N GLY A 106 -14.11 8.38 1.40
CA GLY A 106 -13.59 9.67 1.81
C GLY A 106 -12.68 9.57 3.03
N ARG A 107 -11.39 9.27 2.80
CA ARG A 107 -10.28 9.69 3.65
C ARG A 107 -9.08 10.05 2.77
N GLY A 108 -9.09 11.29 2.28
CA GLY A 108 -7.90 11.96 1.79
C GLY A 108 -7.43 11.53 0.41
N VAL A 109 -8.29 11.61 -0.61
CA VAL A 109 -7.80 11.96 -1.94
C VAL A 109 -7.33 13.42 -1.83
N ARG A 110 -6.08 13.64 -1.40
CA ARG A 110 -5.45 14.92 -1.69
C ARG A 110 -5.48 15.04 -3.19
N SER A 111 -5.98 16.16 -3.69
CA SER A 111 -5.82 16.59 -5.07
C SER A 111 -4.39 16.32 -5.52
N ILE A 112 -4.17 15.21 -6.20
CA ILE A 112 -2.90 14.87 -6.87
C ILE A 112 -3.13 14.99 -8.37
N MET A 113 -3.73 16.11 -8.78
CA MET A 113 -3.71 16.62 -10.14
C MET A 113 -3.78 18.15 -10.10
N GLU A 114 -2.69 18.79 -9.70
CA GLU A 114 -2.26 19.97 -10.43
C GLU A 114 -0.94 19.61 -11.11
N PRO A 115 -0.91 19.47 -12.45
CA PRO A 115 0.36 19.50 -13.14
C PRO A 115 0.92 20.92 -12.92
N ASN A 116 2.08 21.02 -12.26
CA ASN A 116 2.91 22.21 -12.33
C ASN A 116 3.27 22.41 -13.81
N ASN A 117 2.44 23.16 -14.52
CA ASN A 117 2.76 23.72 -15.80
C ASN A 117 3.71 24.89 -15.54
N LEU A 118 4.97 24.70 -15.95
CA LEU A 118 5.93 25.79 -16.14
C LEU A 118 5.41 26.79 -17.18
#